data_AF-A0A7C3D7Z2-F1
#
_entry.id   AF-A0A7C3D7Z2-F1
#
_cell.length_a   1.000
_cell.length_b   1.000
_cell.length_c   1.000
_cell.angle_alpha   90.00
_cell.angle_beta   90.00
_cell.angle_gamma   90.00
#
_symmetry.space_group_name_H-M   'P 1'
#
loop_
_entity.id
_entity.type
_entity.pdbx_description
1 polymer ?
#
loop_
_entity_poly.entity_id
_entity_poly.type
_entity_poly.pdbx_seq_one_letter_code
_entity_poly.pdbx_strand_id
1 'polypeptide(L)'
;MSNLESLLAADRLDVGAALAAIQTLIRQGRDPGRYKRLLRHRWERLSQEPTGLDQEALLRWKQERGYELEGLLIALFALERLAPLRPYRTNGEQIDGLFEWQGRYFLLEAKWHESPSPASEIFAFRGKLEGKLNGTMGVFVSVNGFSPDAPNALIWGKEINVILFDGEDVIFSLDDRYSFSQVLQVKLRRAAQRGEVYYTFERFLDEQVI
;
A
#
# COMPACT_ATOMS: atom_id res chain seq x y z
N MET A 1 4.44 -23.30 -15.17
CA MET A 1 4.33 -22.04 -14.42
C MET A 1 5.67 -21.33 -14.48
N SER A 2 5.71 -20.00 -14.62
CA SER A 2 6.98 -19.27 -14.53
C SER A 2 7.46 -19.24 -13.06
N ASN A 3 8.76 -19.07 -12.82
CA ASN A 3 9.28 -18.97 -11.44
C ASN A 3 8.55 -17.89 -10.62
N LEU A 4 8.27 -16.74 -11.22
CA LEU A 4 7.54 -15.65 -10.56
C LEU A 4 6.08 -16.03 -10.26
N GLU A 5 5.41 -16.75 -11.16
CA GLU A 5 4.03 -17.19 -10.94
C GLU A 5 3.92 -18.07 -9.70
N SER A 6 4.82 -19.04 -9.55
CA SER A 6 4.88 -19.91 -8.37
C SER A 6 5.17 -19.14 -7.09
N LEU A 7 6.09 -18.16 -7.12
CA LEU A 7 6.42 -17.32 -5.97
C LEU A 7 5.23 -16.46 -5.52
N LEU A 8 4.54 -15.81 -6.47
CA LEU A 8 3.41 -14.93 -6.16
C LEU A 8 2.16 -15.71 -5.73
N ALA A 9 1.96 -16.93 -6.25
CA ALA A 9 0.81 -17.78 -5.94
C ALA A 9 0.99 -18.65 -4.68
N ALA A 10 2.20 -18.72 -4.11
CA ALA A 10 2.48 -19.51 -2.90
C ALA A 10 1.59 -19.11 -1.71
N ASP A 11 1.46 -19.95 -0.69
CA ASP A 11 0.67 -19.59 0.50
C ASP A 11 1.28 -18.40 1.23
N ARG A 12 2.59 -18.42 1.48
CA ARG A 12 3.35 -17.28 2.00
C ARG A 12 4.15 -16.61 0.90
N LEU A 13 4.15 -15.28 0.89
CA LEU A 13 4.89 -14.52 -0.10
C LEU A 13 6.36 -14.36 0.33
N ASP A 14 7.28 -15.01 -0.38
CA ASP A 14 8.69 -14.62 -0.31
C ASP A 14 8.92 -13.37 -1.16
N VAL A 15 8.76 -12.21 -0.52
CA VAL A 15 8.95 -10.90 -1.16
C VAL A 15 10.36 -10.77 -1.74
N GLY A 16 11.39 -11.30 -1.07
CA GLY A 16 12.77 -11.20 -1.55
C GLY A 16 12.97 -11.95 -2.87
N ALA A 17 12.52 -13.21 -2.92
CA ALA A 17 12.57 -14.02 -4.13
C ALA A 17 11.70 -13.43 -5.25
N ALA A 18 10.50 -12.94 -4.92
CA ALA A 18 9.61 -12.30 -5.88
C ALA A 18 10.26 -11.05 -6.51
N LEU A 19 10.86 -10.17 -5.70
CA LEU A 19 11.57 -8.98 -6.21
C LEU A 19 12.74 -9.36 -7.13
N ALA A 20 13.54 -10.36 -6.77
CA ALA A 20 14.65 -10.82 -7.60
C ALA A 20 14.17 -11.40 -8.95
N ALA A 21 13.06 -12.14 -8.93
CA ALA A 21 12.43 -12.67 -10.14
C ALA A 21 11.85 -11.55 -11.03
N ILE A 22 11.18 -10.55 -10.44
CA ILE A 22 10.64 -9.37 -11.14
C ILE A 22 11.77 -8.58 -11.80
N GLN A 23 12.84 -8.28 -11.07
CA GLN A 23 14.01 -7.59 -11.61
C GLN A 23 14.66 -8.35 -12.77
N THR A 24 14.67 -9.69 -12.71
CA THR A 24 15.19 -10.52 -13.80
C THR A 24 14.31 -10.42 -15.04
N LEU A 25 12.99 -10.42 -14.90
CA LEU A 25 12.07 -10.20 -16.03
C LEU A 25 12.26 -8.81 -16.66
N ILE A 26 12.36 -7.75 -15.84
CA ILE A 26 12.59 -6.38 -16.31
C ILE A 26 13.90 -6.30 -17.11
N ARG A 27 15.00 -6.89 -16.60
CA ARG A 27 16.29 -6.95 -17.31
C ARG A 27 16.22 -7.70 -18.64
N GLN A 28 15.31 -8.67 -18.76
CA GLN A 28 15.04 -9.40 -20.00
C GLN A 28 14.07 -8.68 -20.94
N GLY A 29 13.68 -7.44 -20.64
CA GLY A 29 12.71 -6.66 -21.43
C GLY A 29 11.29 -7.19 -21.36
N ARG A 30 10.98 -8.07 -20.40
CA ARG A 30 9.62 -8.61 -20.20
C ARG A 30 8.83 -7.69 -19.31
N ASP A 31 7.54 -7.55 -19.62
CA ASP A 31 6.60 -6.81 -18.78
C ASP A 31 6.17 -7.67 -17.57
N PRO A 32 6.51 -7.28 -16.33
CA PRO A 32 6.02 -7.97 -15.15
C PRO A 32 4.57 -7.61 -14.80
N GLY A 33 3.98 -6.54 -15.36
CA GLY A 33 2.62 -6.09 -15.04
C GLY A 33 1.56 -7.17 -15.18
N ARG A 34 1.72 -8.08 -16.15
CA ARG A 34 0.83 -9.26 -16.34
C ARG A 34 0.68 -10.18 -15.12
N TYR A 35 1.52 -10.09 -14.09
CA TYR A 35 1.43 -10.92 -12.90
C TYR A 35 0.56 -10.31 -11.79
N LYS A 36 0.07 -9.09 -11.99
CA LYS A 36 -0.77 -8.34 -11.05
C LYS A 36 -2.03 -9.10 -10.61
N ARG A 37 -2.68 -9.84 -11.53
CA ARG A 37 -3.79 -10.75 -11.21
C ARG A 37 -3.49 -11.75 -10.07
N LEU A 38 -2.25 -12.18 -9.90
CA LEU A 38 -1.88 -13.10 -8.81
C LEU A 38 -1.89 -12.40 -7.45
N LEU A 39 -1.50 -11.12 -7.42
CA LEU A 39 -1.62 -10.30 -6.22
C LEU A 39 -3.10 -10.03 -5.89
N ARG A 40 -3.96 -9.88 -6.91
CA ARG A 40 -5.41 -9.79 -6.73
C ARG A 40 -5.98 -11.06 -6.07
N HIS A 41 -5.61 -12.24 -6.54
CA HIS A 41 -6.02 -13.49 -5.88
C HIS A 41 -5.46 -13.63 -4.46
N ARG A 42 -4.22 -13.17 -4.21
CA ARG A 42 -3.69 -13.12 -2.85
C ARG A 42 -4.53 -12.22 -1.94
N TRP A 43 -4.88 -11.02 -2.40
CA TRP A 43 -5.77 -10.11 -1.68
C TRP A 43 -7.11 -10.77 -1.31
N GLU A 44 -7.72 -11.47 -2.26
CA GLU A 44 -8.98 -12.18 -2.06
C GLU A 44 -8.86 -13.23 -0.95
N ARG A 45 -7.76 -14.01 -0.93
CA ARG A 45 -7.49 -14.96 0.16
C ARG A 45 -7.30 -14.29 1.51
N LEU A 46 -6.54 -13.20 1.56
CA LEU A 46 -6.28 -12.46 2.81
C LEU A 46 -7.55 -11.81 3.38
N SER A 47 -8.52 -11.52 2.51
CA SER A 47 -9.82 -10.96 2.89
C SER A 47 -10.78 -11.99 3.50
N GLN A 48 -10.51 -13.29 3.32
CA GLN A 48 -11.31 -14.36 3.92
C GLN A 48 -10.76 -14.73 5.30
N GLU A 49 -11.40 -14.22 6.36
CA GLU A 49 -11.06 -14.61 7.73
C GLU A 49 -11.37 -16.11 7.96
N PRO A 50 -10.40 -16.91 8.45
CA PRO A 50 -10.63 -18.32 8.73
C PRO A 50 -11.66 -18.52 9.82
N THR A 51 -12.61 -19.42 9.59
CA THR A 51 -13.63 -19.79 10.56
C THR A 51 -13.13 -20.88 11.51
N GLY A 52 -13.58 -20.86 12.77
CA GLY A 52 -13.32 -21.94 13.73
C GLY A 52 -11.94 -21.89 14.41
N LEU A 53 -11.22 -20.77 14.31
CA LEU A 53 -10.02 -20.52 15.10
C LEU A 53 -10.38 -20.13 16.54
N ASP A 54 -9.52 -20.52 17.48
CA ASP A 54 -9.54 -19.92 18.82
C ASP A 54 -8.99 -18.47 18.78
N GLN A 55 -9.07 -17.77 19.92
CA GLN A 55 -8.67 -16.37 20.01
C GLN A 55 -7.18 -16.15 19.71
N GLU A 56 -6.30 -17.05 20.14
CA GLU A 56 -4.85 -16.88 19.94
C GLU A 56 -4.46 -17.09 18.47
N ALA A 57 -5.00 -18.15 17.86
CA ALA A 57 -4.81 -18.45 16.45
C ALA A 57 -5.37 -17.34 15.56
N LEU A 58 -6.52 -16.76 15.93
CA LEU A 58 -7.10 -15.62 15.21
C LEU A 58 -6.20 -14.38 15.29
N LEU A 59 -5.68 -14.05 16.47
CA LEU A 59 -4.76 -12.92 16.63
C LEU A 59 -3.47 -13.11 15.83
N ARG A 60 -2.91 -14.32 15.83
CA ARG A 60 -1.74 -14.66 15.02
C ARG A 60 -2.04 -14.53 13.53
N TRP A 61 -3.19 -15.01 13.08
CA TRP A 61 -3.60 -14.87 11.69
C TRP A 61 -3.78 -13.40 11.28
N LYS A 62 -4.43 -12.57 12.11
CA LYS A 62 -4.56 -11.12 11.86
C LYS A 62 -3.20 -10.43 11.76
N GLN A 63 -2.23 -10.82 12.60
CA GLN A 63 -0.87 -10.30 12.53
C GLN A 63 -0.14 -10.76 11.25
N GLU A 64 -0.21 -12.04 10.90
CA GLU A 64 0.38 -12.58 9.68
C GLU A 64 -0.22 -11.94 8.42
N ARG A 65 -1.53 -11.66 8.43
CA ARG A 65 -2.21 -10.93 7.36
C ARG A 65 -1.63 -9.52 7.16
N GLY A 66 -1.24 -8.84 8.23
CA GLY A 66 -0.55 -7.54 8.16
C GLY A 66 0.76 -7.64 7.38
N TYR A 67 1.62 -8.59 7.73
CA TYR A 67 2.90 -8.79 7.02
C TYR A 67 2.70 -9.21 5.55
N GLU A 68 1.68 -10.02 5.26
CA GLU A 68 1.32 -10.40 3.89
C GLU A 68 0.81 -9.20 3.07
N LEU A 69 0.12 -8.23 3.69
CA LEU A 69 -0.26 -6.96 3.04
C LEU A 69 0.96 -6.13 2.67
N GLU A 70 1.91 -5.95 3.61
CA GLU A 70 3.17 -5.25 3.34
C GLU A 70 3.88 -5.88 2.13
N GLY A 71 4.03 -7.20 2.15
CA GLY A 71 4.66 -7.94 1.05
C GLY A 71 3.92 -7.80 -0.28
N LEU A 72 2.59 -7.84 -0.26
CA LEU A 72 1.74 -7.65 -1.43
C LEU A 72 1.95 -6.26 -2.04
N LEU A 73 1.97 -5.20 -1.24
CA LEU A 73 2.19 -3.83 -1.71
C LEU A 73 3.59 -3.64 -2.28
N ILE A 74 4.62 -4.18 -1.62
CA ILE A 74 5.99 -4.16 -2.14
C ILE A 74 6.10 -4.91 -3.48
N ALA A 75 5.46 -6.07 -3.61
CA ALA A 75 5.43 -6.80 -4.87
C ALA A 75 4.69 -6.00 -5.95
N LEU A 76 3.54 -5.39 -5.64
CA LEU A 76 2.79 -4.53 -6.56
C LEU A 76 3.65 -3.37 -7.07
N PHE A 77 4.34 -2.67 -6.17
CA PHE A 77 5.24 -1.58 -6.53
C PHE A 77 6.38 -2.04 -7.45
N ALA A 78 6.90 -3.24 -7.24
CA ALA A 78 7.93 -3.80 -8.11
C ALA A 78 7.39 -4.19 -9.50
N LEU A 79 6.17 -4.74 -9.58
CA LEU A 79 5.50 -5.00 -10.86
C LEU A 79 5.27 -3.68 -11.63
N GLU A 80 5.01 -2.58 -10.93
CA GLU A 80 4.84 -1.24 -11.51
C GLU A 80 6.15 -0.44 -11.64
N ARG A 81 7.30 -1.07 -11.36
CA ARG A 81 8.65 -0.47 -11.48
C ARG A 81 8.89 0.76 -10.59
N LEU A 82 8.27 0.81 -9.42
CA LEU A 82 8.38 1.90 -8.44
C LEU A 82 9.58 1.77 -7.48
N ALA A 83 10.62 1.03 -7.90
CA ALA A 83 11.85 0.79 -7.14
C ALA A 83 11.66 0.58 -5.61
N PRO A 84 10.83 -0.37 -5.16
CA PRO A 84 10.49 -0.48 -3.76
C PRO A 84 11.64 -1.05 -2.91
N LEU A 85 11.68 -0.63 -1.64
CA LEU A 85 12.44 -1.28 -0.58
C LEU A 85 11.48 -2.01 0.37
N ARG A 86 11.90 -3.21 0.77
CA ARG A 86 11.23 -4.06 1.77
C ARG A 86 11.21 -3.39 3.15
N PRO A 87 10.36 -3.85 4.09
CA PRO A 87 10.36 -3.36 5.46
C PRO A 87 11.77 -3.29 6.06
N TYR A 88 12.06 -2.20 6.76
CA TYR A 88 13.38 -1.96 7.36
C TYR A 88 13.25 -1.18 8.67
N ARG A 89 14.34 -1.18 9.45
CA ARG A 89 14.44 -0.39 10.68
C ARG A 89 15.44 0.74 10.54
N THR A 90 15.08 1.91 11.05
CA THR A 90 15.94 3.10 11.11
C THR A 90 15.73 3.79 12.45
N ASN A 91 16.81 4.10 13.17
CA ASN A 91 16.75 4.79 14.47
C ASN A 91 15.76 4.16 15.49
N GLY A 92 15.61 2.83 15.46
CA GLY A 92 14.66 2.10 16.31
C GLY A 92 13.21 2.07 15.81
N GLU A 93 12.88 2.83 14.77
CA GLU A 93 11.57 2.84 14.13
C GLU A 93 11.49 1.76 13.04
N GLN A 94 10.34 1.12 12.92
CA GLN A 94 10.01 0.24 11.80
C GLN A 94 9.28 1.03 10.70
N ILE A 95 9.72 0.82 9.46
CA ILE A 95 9.12 1.33 8.24
C ILE A 95 8.69 0.12 7.41
N ASP A 96 7.43 0.09 7.00
CA ASP A 96 6.85 -1.06 6.29
C ASP A 96 7.32 -1.09 4.82
N GLY A 97 7.67 0.06 4.27
CA GLY A 97 8.28 0.12 2.95
C GLY A 97 8.72 1.52 2.53
N LEU A 98 9.43 1.56 1.41
CA LEU A 98 9.72 2.78 0.67
C LEU A 98 9.49 2.48 -0.82
N PHE A 99 9.00 3.43 -1.58
CA PHE A 99 9.03 3.35 -3.03
C PHE A 99 9.35 4.71 -3.64
N GLU A 100 9.76 4.71 -4.91
CA GLU A 100 10.06 5.90 -5.69
C GLU A 100 9.08 6.01 -6.85
N TRP A 101 8.59 7.23 -7.06
CA TRP A 101 7.78 7.54 -8.23
C TRP A 101 8.04 8.98 -8.69
N GLN A 102 8.45 9.13 -9.95
CA GLN A 102 8.71 10.42 -10.60
C GLN A 102 9.72 11.33 -9.86
N GLY A 103 10.79 10.74 -9.36
CA GLY A 103 11.85 11.42 -8.61
C GLY A 103 11.49 11.76 -7.17
N ARG A 104 10.37 11.23 -6.65
CA ARG A 104 9.92 11.44 -5.27
C ARG A 104 9.91 10.13 -4.50
N TYR A 105 10.28 10.22 -3.23
CA TYR A 105 10.33 9.10 -2.31
C TYR A 105 9.08 9.08 -1.42
N PHE A 106 8.51 7.89 -1.24
CA PHE A 106 7.31 7.66 -0.46
C PHE A 106 7.58 6.58 0.59
N LEU A 107 7.51 6.94 1.88
CA LEU A 107 7.42 5.93 2.93
C LEU A 107 6.03 5.29 2.88
N LEU A 108 5.98 3.99 3.15
CA LEU A 108 4.76 3.22 3.28
C LEU A 108 4.51 2.87 4.75
N GLU A 109 3.27 3.03 5.19
CA GLU A 109 2.69 2.34 6.34
C GLU A 109 1.47 1.55 5.85
N ALA A 110 1.32 0.30 6.26
CA ALA A 110 0.20 -0.54 5.83
C ALA A 110 -0.48 -1.22 7.02
N LYS A 111 -1.81 -1.09 7.11
CA LYS A 111 -2.61 -1.66 8.20
C LYS A 111 -3.83 -2.40 7.70
N TRP A 112 -4.04 -3.59 8.27
CA TRP A 112 -5.24 -4.40 8.07
C TRP A 112 -5.91 -4.75 9.40
N HIS A 113 -6.26 -3.70 10.15
CA HIS A 113 -7.00 -3.81 11.39
C HIS A 113 -8.51 -3.91 11.14
N GLU A 114 -9.23 -4.44 12.13
CA GLU A 114 -10.69 -4.56 12.07
C GLU A 114 -11.37 -3.19 12.08
N SER A 115 -10.92 -2.29 12.96
CA SER A 115 -11.44 -0.93 13.07
C SER A 115 -10.73 0.02 12.10
N PRO A 116 -11.42 1.07 11.61
CA PRO A 116 -10.81 2.15 10.86
C PRO A 116 -9.66 2.82 11.64
N SER A 117 -8.61 3.22 10.93
CA SER A 117 -7.45 3.87 11.54
C SER A 117 -7.81 5.26 12.09
N PRO A 118 -7.52 5.54 13.37
CA PRO A 118 -7.74 6.86 13.97
C PRO A 118 -6.62 7.85 13.60
N ALA A 119 -6.88 9.14 13.83
CA ALA A 119 -5.93 10.22 13.53
C ALA A 119 -4.55 10.03 14.20
N SER A 120 -4.53 9.48 15.42
CA SER A 120 -3.32 9.27 16.21
C SER A 120 -2.30 8.36 15.52
N GLU A 121 -2.76 7.34 14.79
CA GLU A 121 -1.89 6.45 14.03
C GLU A 121 -1.22 7.19 12.87
N ILE A 122 -1.96 8.07 12.20
CA ILE A 122 -1.45 8.85 11.08
C ILE A 122 -0.47 9.91 11.59
N PHE A 123 -0.73 10.53 12.74
CA PHE A 123 0.23 11.44 13.38
C PHE A 123 1.52 10.71 13.79
N ALA A 124 1.43 9.49 14.31
CA ALA A 124 2.60 8.68 14.64
C ALA A 124 3.42 8.37 13.39
N PHE A 125 2.78 7.98 12.29
CA PHE A 125 3.46 7.76 11.01
C PHE A 125 4.09 9.04 10.46
N ARG A 126 3.40 10.18 10.56
CA ARG A 126 3.94 11.48 10.15
C ARG A 126 5.21 11.83 10.93
N GLY A 127 5.30 11.52 12.22
CA GLY A 127 6.53 11.68 13.00
C GLY A 127 7.73 10.97 12.35
N LYS A 128 7.52 9.80 11.74
CA LYS A 128 8.57 9.05 11.01
C LYS A 128 9.09 9.80 9.77
N LEU A 129 8.27 10.69 9.18
CA LEU A 129 8.64 11.52 8.01
C LEU A 129 9.51 12.72 8.38
N GLU A 130 9.34 13.28 9.58
CA GLU A 130 10.01 14.53 10.01
C GLU A 130 11.54 14.40 10.04
N GLY A 131 12.06 13.18 10.21
CA GLY A 131 13.49 12.87 10.17
C GLY A 131 14.05 12.49 8.79
N LYS A 132 13.28 12.65 7.69
CA LYS A 132 13.71 12.24 6.35
C LYS A 132 14.08 13.43 5.45
N LEU A 133 14.60 13.12 4.26
CA LEU A 133 14.92 14.12 3.24
C LEU A 133 13.70 15.00 2.95
N ASN A 134 13.90 16.31 2.88
CA ASN A 134 12.85 17.26 2.52
C ASN A 134 12.18 16.85 1.20
N GLY A 135 10.84 16.80 1.19
CA GLY A 135 10.03 16.34 0.05
C GLY A 135 9.72 14.84 0.06
N THR A 136 10.22 14.07 1.04
CA THR A 136 9.74 12.70 1.28
C THR A 136 8.28 12.76 1.71
N MET A 137 7.42 12.02 1.03
CA MET A 137 6.00 11.91 1.36
C MET A 137 5.69 10.54 1.99
N GLY A 138 4.51 10.42 2.56
CA GLY A 138 3.98 9.17 3.09
C GLY A 138 2.79 8.70 2.27
N VAL A 139 2.69 7.39 2.10
CA VAL A 139 1.44 6.70 1.78
C VAL A 139 1.06 5.86 2.99
N PHE A 140 -0.14 6.11 3.51
CA PHE A 140 -0.71 5.31 4.59
C PHE A 140 -1.88 4.51 4.03
N VAL A 141 -1.74 3.18 4.05
CA VAL A 141 -2.79 2.24 3.64
C VAL A 141 -3.50 1.72 4.88
N SER A 142 -4.81 1.96 4.98
CA SER A 142 -5.66 1.30 5.99
C SER A 142 -6.78 0.57 5.30
N VAL A 143 -6.74 -0.76 5.28
CA VAL A 143 -7.68 -1.56 4.47
C VAL A 143 -9.14 -1.30 4.85
N ASN A 144 -9.43 -1.15 6.13
CA ASN A 144 -10.77 -0.87 6.64
C ASN A 144 -11.05 0.64 6.80
N GLY A 145 -10.28 1.48 6.10
CA GLY A 145 -10.47 2.93 6.03
C GLY A 145 -10.03 3.69 7.28
N PHE A 146 -10.58 4.89 7.43
CA PHE A 146 -10.17 5.86 8.45
C PHE A 146 -11.37 6.33 9.27
N SER A 147 -11.14 6.70 10.53
CA SER A 147 -12.21 7.32 11.33
C SER A 147 -12.67 8.64 10.68
N PRO A 148 -13.96 9.02 10.79
CA PRO A 148 -14.49 10.19 10.08
C PRO A 148 -13.77 11.52 10.36
N ASP A 149 -13.17 11.63 11.54
CA ASP A 149 -12.40 12.78 12.01
C ASP A 149 -10.91 12.73 11.62
N ALA A 150 -10.37 11.56 11.26
CA ALA A 150 -8.94 11.39 11.00
C ALA A 150 -8.41 12.22 9.82
N PRO A 151 -9.06 12.24 8.64
CA PRO A 151 -8.59 13.06 7.52
C PRO A 151 -8.58 14.55 7.86
N ASN A 152 -9.64 15.03 8.54
CA ASN A 152 -9.76 16.44 8.90
C ASN A 152 -8.69 16.88 9.91
N ALA A 153 -8.31 15.99 10.84
CA ALA A 153 -7.25 16.25 11.81
C ALA A 153 -5.89 16.53 11.15
N LEU A 154 -5.66 16.05 9.91
CA LEU A 154 -4.40 16.21 9.20
C LEU A 154 -4.24 17.56 8.48
N ILE A 155 -5.35 18.25 8.19
CA ILE A 155 -5.36 19.39 7.26
C ILE A 155 -5.22 20.74 7.99
N TRP A 156 -5.63 20.83 9.26
CA TRP A 156 -5.64 22.09 9.99
C TRP A 156 -4.22 22.59 10.35
N GLY A 157 -3.74 23.61 9.63
CA GLY A 157 -2.57 24.42 9.97
C GLY A 157 -1.21 23.71 9.84
N LYS A 158 -1.15 22.58 9.14
CA LYS A 158 0.05 21.73 9.05
C LYS A 158 0.37 21.36 7.61
N GLU A 159 1.65 21.11 7.33
CA GLU A 159 2.08 20.56 6.04
C GLU A 159 1.37 19.23 5.76
N ILE A 160 0.87 19.10 4.52
CA ILE A 160 0.28 17.88 3.98
C ILE A 160 1.39 17.10 3.28
N ASN A 161 1.83 16.01 3.89
CA ASN A 161 2.84 15.13 3.33
C ASN A 161 2.48 13.65 3.42
N VAL A 162 1.22 13.31 3.74
CA VAL A 162 0.70 11.93 3.77
C VAL A 162 -0.54 11.83 2.89
N ILE A 163 -0.58 10.81 2.03
CA ILE A 163 -1.75 10.45 1.21
C ILE A 163 -2.37 9.17 1.76
N LEU A 164 -3.70 9.17 1.89
CA LEU A 164 -4.46 8.09 2.51
C LEU A 164 -5.08 7.18 1.45
N PHE A 165 -4.90 5.87 1.64
CA PHE A 165 -5.43 4.79 0.81
C PHE A 165 -6.26 3.85 1.65
N ASP A 166 -7.44 3.48 1.17
CA ASP A 166 -8.25 2.41 1.75
C ASP A 166 -8.10 1.09 0.97
N GLY A 167 -8.85 0.06 1.39
CA GLY A 167 -8.85 -1.24 0.72
C GLY A 167 -9.35 -1.18 -0.73
N GLU A 168 -10.31 -0.30 -1.04
CA GLU A 168 -10.84 -0.17 -2.41
C GLU A 168 -9.80 0.45 -3.33
N ASP A 169 -9.08 1.46 -2.86
CA ASP A 169 -7.95 2.04 -3.59
C ASP A 169 -6.90 0.98 -3.93
N VAL A 170 -6.60 0.06 -3.00
CA VAL A 170 -5.69 -1.07 -3.24
C VAL A 170 -6.29 -2.05 -4.24
N ILE A 171 -7.58 -2.36 -4.13
CA ILE A 171 -8.31 -3.25 -5.07
C ILE A 171 -8.28 -2.68 -6.50
N PHE A 172 -8.53 -1.38 -6.69
CA PHE A 172 -8.37 -0.72 -7.99
C PHE A 172 -6.92 -0.78 -8.46
N SER A 173 -5.98 -0.56 -7.54
CA SER A 173 -4.55 -0.69 -7.79
C SER A 173 -4.08 -2.12 -8.06
N LEU A 174 -4.93 -3.15 -7.88
CA LEU A 174 -4.67 -4.56 -8.21
C LEU A 174 -5.42 -5.01 -9.47
N ASP A 175 -6.30 -4.18 -10.01
CA ASP A 175 -7.00 -4.42 -11.27
C ASP A 175 -6.06 -4.13 -12.46
N ASP A 176 -6.25 -4.83 -13.58
CA ASP A 176 -5.45 -4.60 -14.79
C ASP A 176 -5.83 -3.27 -15.49
N ARG A 177 -6.99 -2.69 -15.16
CA ARG A 177 -7.47 -1.41 -15.73
C ARG A 177 -6.73 -0.19 -15.18
N TYR A 178 -6.28 -0.24 -13.93
CA TYR A 178 -5.68 0.90 -13.23
C TYR A 178 -4.37 0.49 -12.55
N SER A 179 -3.38 1.37 -12.57
CA SER A 179 -2.14 1.20 -11.82
C SER A 179 -2.22 1.89 -10.46
N PHE A 180 -1.45 1.40 -9.48
CA PHE A 180 -1.26 2.09 -8.21
C PHE A 180 -0.79 3.53 -8.44
N SER A 181 0.10 3.72 -9.41
CA SER A 181 0.60 5.04 -9.80
C SER A 181 -0.51 5.98 -10.29
N GLN A 182 -1.50 5.48 -11.03
CA GLN A 182 -2.65 6.28 -11.47
C GLN A 182 -3.54 6.68 -10.29
N VAL A 183 -3.82 5.74 -9.38
CA VAL A 183 -4.59 6.01 -8.15
C VAL A 183 -3.87 7.07 -7.30
N LEU A 184 -2.56 6.90 -7.10
CA LEU A 184 -1.70 7.85 -6.38
C LEU A 184 -1.70 9.22 -7.04
N GLN A 185 -1.60 9.29 -8.37
CA GLN A 185 -1.62 10.56 -9.11
C GLN A 185 -2.92 11.34 -8.88
N VAL A 186 -4.07 10.66 -8.94
CA VAL A 186 -5.38 11.27 -8.69
C VAL A 186 -5.46 11.83 -7.27
N LYS A 187 -5.06 11.04 -6.28
CA LYS A 187 -5.07 11.45 -4.87
C LYS A 187 -4.12 12.63 -4.61
N LEU A 188 -2.90 12.58 -5.15
CA LEU A 188 -1.93 13.67 -5.05
C LEU A 188 -2.47 14.96 -5.68
N ARG A 189 -3.10 14.86 -6.85
CA ARG A 189 -3.74 16.01 -7.50
C ARG A 189 -4.85 16.60 -6.62
N ARG A 190 -5.70 15.76 -6.04
CA ARG A 190 -6.77 16.21 -5.13
C ARG A 190 -6.19 16.90 -3.90
N ALA A 191 -5.22 16.28 -3.24
CA ALA A 191 -4.54 16.84 -2.07
C ALA A 191 -3.89 18.20 -2.40
N ALA A 192 -3.19 18.31 -3.54
CA ALA A 192 -2.57 19.55 -3.97
C ALA A 192 -3.59 20.66 -4.31
N GLN A 193 -4.74 20.30 -4.88
CA GLN A 193 -5.76 21.27 -5.31
C GLN A 193 -6.70 21.71 -4.18
N ARG A 194 -7.07 20.80 -3.29
CA ARG A 194 -8.15 20.99 -2.31
C ARG A 194 -7.76 20.68 -0.86
N GLY A 195 -6.53 20.23 -0.62
CA GLY A 195 -6.09 19.78 0.70
C GLY A 195 -6.70 18.45 1.15
N GLU A 196 -7.47 17.77 0.30
CA GLU A 196 -8.13 16.50 0.63
C GLU A 196 -7.13 15.34 0.50
N VAL A 197 -6.58 14.88 1.63
CA VAL A 197 -5.62 13.76 1.70
C VAL A 197 -6.25 12.38 1.62
N TYR A 198 -7.55 12.29 1.92
CA TYR A 198 -8.37 11.10 1.76
C TYR A 198 -9.45 11.35 0.72
N TYR A 199 -9.17 10.94 -0.51
CA TYR A 199 -10.06 11.03 -1.65
C TYR A 199 -10.03 9.68 -2.35
N THR A 200 -11.10 8.90 -2.22
CA THR A 200 -11.15 7.53 -2.76
C THR A 200 -11.12 7.55 -4.28
N PHE A 201 -10.51 6.53 -4.87
CA PHE A 201 -10.49 6.40 -6.32
C PHE A 201 -11.88 6.11 -6.90
N GLU A 202 -12.73 5.41 -6.15
CA GLU A 202 -14.15 5.21 -6.49
C GLU A 202 -14.84 6.56 -6.71
N ARG A 203 -14.73 7.48 -5.75
CA ARG A 203 -15.31 8.83 -5.85
C ARG A 203 -14.77 9.59 -7.06
N PHE A 204 -13.49 9.42 -7.39
CA PHE A 204 -12.94 10.01 -8.61
C PHE A 204 -13.65 9.48 -9.86
N LEU A 205 -13.81 8.16 -9.99
CA LEU A 205 -14.48 7.55 -11.13
C LEU A 205 -15.94 8.05 -11.25
N ASP A 206 -16.66 8.13 -10.13
CA ASP A 206 -18.04 8.64 -10.11
C ASP A 206 -18.13 10.11 -10.57
N GLU A 207 -17.18 10.95 -10.14
CA GLU A 207 -17.11 12.37 -10.53
C GLU A 207 -16.73 12.57 -12.01
N GLN A 208 -16.19 11.56 -12.71
CA GLN A 208 -15.85 11.64 -14.15
C GLN A 208 -17.00 11.21 -15.09
N VAL A 209 -18.06 10.60 -14.55
CA VAL A 209 -19.21 10.11 -15.34
C VAL A 209 -20.28 11.20 -15.54
N ILE A 210 -20.05 12.41 -15.02
CA ILE A 210 -20.91 13.60 -15.13
C ILE A 210 -20.39 14.56 -16.20
#